data_AF-A0A661LKH7-F1
#
_entry.id   AF-A0A661LKH7-F1
#
_cell.length_a   1.000
_cell.length_b   1.000
_cell.length_c   1.000
_cell.angle_alpha   90.00
_cell.angle_beta   90.00
_cell.angle_gamma   90.00
#
_symmetry.space_group_name_H-M   'P 1'
#
loop_
_entity.id
_entity.type
_entity.pdbx_description
1 polymer ?
#
loop_
_entity_poly.entity_id
_entity_poly.type
_entity_poly.pdbx_seq_one_letter_code
_entity_poly.pdbx_strand_id
1 'polypeptide(L)'
;MIRRLIFGRYALVSFLSSLILVLFFATFNQAAGSSSNSARVLLQKARVCQKELYASKVKKKYRHNWERCLKRYERVYKAFPDASEAVHAMYAAGRL
;
A
#
# COMPACT_ATOMS: atom_id res chain seq x y z
N MET A 1 -4.51 2.73 -56.52
CA MET A 1 -3.52 2.14 -55.57
C MET A 1 -3.15 3.04 -54.39
N ILE A 2 -3.08 4.38 -54.55
CA ILE A 2 -2.62 5.34 -53.51
C ILE A 2 -3.46 5.34 -52.21
N ARG A 3 -4.79 5.16 -52.28
CA ARG A 3 -5.66 5.13 -51.08
C ARG A 3 -5.39 3.96 -50.12
N ARG A 4 -4.91 2.81 -50.62
CA ARG A 4 -4.61 1.63 -49.77
C ARG A 4 -3.34 1.82 -48.94
N LEU A 5 -2.35 2.54 -49.47
CA LEU A 5 -1.10 2.86 -48.78
C LEU A 5 -1.31 3.86 -47.64
N ILE A 6 -2.21 4.82 -47.84
CA ILE A 6 -2.57 5.83 -46.83
C ILE A 6 -3.34 5.17 -45.68
N PHE A 7 -4.33 4.32 -46.00
CA PHE A 7 -5.10 3.58 -44.99
C PHE A 7 -4.23 2.61 -44.17
N GLY A 8 -3.25 1.96 -44.81
CA GLY A 8 -2.26 1.11 -44.14
C GLY A 8 -1.34 1.88 -43.19
N ARG A 9 -0.90 3.09 -43.56
CA ARG A 9 -0.07 3.94 -42.70
C ARG A 9 -0.85 4.45 -41.48
N TYR A 10 -2.13 4.82 -41.63
CA TYR A 10 -2.96 5.23 -40.48
C TYR A 10 -3.28 4.06 -39.54
N ALA A 11 -3.54 2.87 -40.09
CA ALA A 11 -3.74 1.67 -39.29
C ALA A 11 -2.48 1.30 -38.47
N LEU A 12 -1.29 1.41 -39.08
CA LEU A 12 -0.01 1.19 -38.41
C LEU A 12 0.25 2.22 -37.29
N VAL A 13 0.02 3.51 -37.57
CA VAL A 13 0.22 4.57 -36.56
C VAL A 13 -0.75 4.39 -35.40
N SER A 14 -2.03 4.09 -35.67
CA SER A 14 -3.03 3.85 -34.63
C SER A 14 -2.70 2.62 -33.77
N PHE A 15 -2.14 1.57 -34.39
CA PHE A 15 -1.71 0.38 -33.68
C PHE A 15 -0.48 0.66 -32.80
N LEU A 16 0.52 1.38 -33.32
CA LEU A 16 1.71 1.77 -32.58
C LEU A 16 1.39 2.71 -31.41
N SER A 17 0.50 3.68 -31.59
CA SER A 17 0.07 4.56 -30.50
C SER A 17 -0.68 3.82 -29.40
N SER A 18 -1.51 2.83 -29.78
CA SER A 18 -2.23 1.99 -28.82
C SER A 18 -1.27 1.09 -28.02
N LEU A 19 -0.25 0.53 -28.69
CA LEU A 19 0.79 -0.28 -28.05
C LEU A 19 1.60 0.55 -27.04
N ILE A 20 1.98 1.78 -27.40
CA ILE A 20 2.71 2.70 -26.51
C ILE A 20 1.86 3.05 -25.28
N LEU A 21 0.56 3.30 -25.45
CA LEU A 21 -0.37 3.56 -24.35
C LEU A 21 -0.44 2.38 -23.37
N VAL A 22 -0.56 1.15 -23.87
CA VAL A 22 -0.60 -0.06 -23.03
C VAL A 22 0.72 -0.25 -22.26
N LEU A 23 1.85 -0.03 -22.92
CA LEU A 23 3.17 -0.14 -22.28
C LEU A 23 3.38 0.96 -21.22
N PHE A 24 2.87 2.17 -21.45
CA PHE A 24 2.91 3.25 -20.46
C PHE A 24 2.12 2.88 -19.20
N PHE A 25 0.91 2.31 -19.33
CA PHE A 25 0.13 1.88 -18.15
C PHE A 25 0.72 0.65 -17.44
N ALA A 26 1.41 -0.24 -18.16
CA ALA A 26 2.04 -1.42 -17.57
C ALA A 26 3.21 -1.08 -16.62
N THR A 27 3.90 0.03 -16.85
CA THR A 27 5.05 0.44 -16.02
C THR A 27 4.66 1.13 -14.72
N PHE A 28 3.41 1.61 -14.55
CA PHE A 28 2.95 2.26 -13.32
C PHE A 28 2.70 1.31 -12.14
N ASN A 29 2.61 -0.01 -12.36
CA ASN A 29 2.19 -0.96 -11.31
C ASN A 29 3.33 -1.65 -10.55
N GLN A 30 4.60 -1.33 -10.80
CA GLN A 30 5.73 -2.02 -10.17
C GLN A 30 6.30 -1.29 -8.95
N ALA A 31 5.61 -1.38 -7.81
CA ALA A 31 6.18 -1.05 -6.49
C ALA A 31 5.65 -1.88 -5.30
N ALA A 32 4.75 -2.84 -5.50
CA ALA A 32 4.03 -3.50 -4.39
C ALA A 32 4.76 -4.71 -3.75
N GLY A 33 5.82 -5.25 -4.37
CA GLY A 33 6.37 -6.56 -4.01
C GLY A 33 7.28 -6.60 -2.77
N SER A 34 8.18 -5.62 -2.61
CA SER A 34 9.18 -5.62 -1.52
C SER A 34 8.69 -4.95 -0.23
N SER A 35 7.68 -4.10 -0.31
CA SER A 35 7.09 -3.38 0.82
C SER A 35 6.25 -4.29 1.73
N SER A 36 5.61 -5.35 1.19
CA SER A 36 4.63 -6.15 1.93
C SER A 36 5.20 -6.88 3.15
N ASN A 37 6.37 -7.53 3.04
CA ASN A 37 6.91 -8.30 4.19
C ASN A 37 7.28 -7.38 5.36
N SER A 38 7.90 -6.24 5.07
CA SER A 38 8.26 -5.24 6.08
C SER A 38 7.02 -4.61 6.73
N ALA A 39 6.00 -4.27 5.92
CA ALA A 39 4.72 -3.77 6.41
C ALA A 39 4.02 -4.77 7.35
N ARG A 40 4.01 -6.05 6.98
CA ARG A 40 3.47 -7.14 7.79
C ARG A 40 4.18 -7.29 9.13
N VAL A 41 5.51 -7.23 9.14
CA VAL A 41 6.31 -7.29 10.38
C VAL A 41 5.99 -6.11 11.30
N LEU A 42 5.89 -4.89 10.76
CA LEU A 42 5.53 -3.72 11.56
C LEU A 42 4.11 -3.82 12.13
N LEU A 43 3.14 -4.23 11.31
CA LEU A 43 1.76 -4.44 11.76
C LEU A 43 1.68 -5.50 12.86
N GLN A 44 2.43 -6.59 12.74
CA GLN A 44 2.47 -7.63 13.77
C GLN A 44 3.04 -7.11 15.09
N LYS A 45 4.11 -6.30 15.06
CA LYS A 45 4.66 -5.65 16.27
C LYS A 45 3.64 -4.71 16.93
N ALA A 46 2.82 -4.02 16.14
CA ALA A 46 1.74 -3.18 16.66
C ALA A 46 0.64 -4.03 17.34
N ARG A 47 0.21 -5.12 16.72
CA ARG A 47 -0.76 -6.08 17.30
C ARG A 47 -0.29 -6.71 18.60
N VAL A 48 0.99 -7.09 18.69
CA VAL A 48 1.58 -7.60 19.93
C VAL A 48 1.53 -6.54 21.03
N CYS A 49 1.83 -5.27 20.73
CA CYS A 49 1.66 -4.17 21.67
C CYS A 49 0.25 -4.09 22.24
N GLN A 50 -0.74 -4.09 21.34
CA GLN A 50 -2.16 -4.04 21.70
C GLN A 50 -2.55 -5.21 22.59
N LYS A 51 -2.11 -6.43 22.25
CA LYS A 51 -2.38 -7.64 23.06
C LYS A 51 -1.80 -7.50 24.47
N GLU A 52 -0.56 -7.08 24.59
CA GLU A 52 0.10 -6.86 25.89
C GLU A 52 -0.56 -5.75 26.72
N LEU A 53 -1.00 -4.67 26.06
CA LEU A 53 -1.72 -3.58 26.68
C LEU A 53 -3.02 -4.10 27.30
N TYR A 54 -3.86 -4.78 26.51
CA TYR A 54 -5.15 -5.27 27.00
C TYR A 54 -5.03 -6.34 28.10
N ALA A 55 -3.97 -7.15 28.06
CA ALA A 55 -3.70 -8.20 29.05
C ALA A 55 -3.32 -7.64 30.44
N SER A 56 -2.89 -6.38 30.56
CA SER A 56 -2.44 -5.81 31.83
C SER A 56 -3.34 -4.65 32.29
N LYS A 57 -4.02 -4.82 33.43
CA LYS A 57 -4.77 -3.73 34.08
C LYS A 57 -3.87 -2.54 34.42
N VAL A 58 -2.63 -2.79 34.83
CA VAL A 58 -1.64 -1.75 35.16
C VAL A 58 -1.24 -0.96 33.90
N LYS A 59 -0.95 -1.63 32.77
CA LYS A 59 -0.60 -0.92 31.53
C LYS A 59 -1.75 -0.04 31.04
N LYS A 60 -2.98 -0.55 31.06
CA LYS A 60 -4.19 0.20 30.66
C LYS A 60 -4.44 1.46 31.49
N LYS A 61 -4.00 1.49 32.76
CA LYS A 61 -4.17 2.68 33.62
C LYS A 61 -3.42 3.90 33.09
N TYR A 62 -2.28 3.71 32.42
CA TYR A 62 -1.40 4.82 32.05
C TYR A 62 -1.41 5.11 30.55
N ARG A 63 -1.75 6.36 30.19
CA ARG A 63 -1.87 6.89 28.82
C ARG A 63 -0.65 6.58 27.92
N HIS A 64 0.57 6.68 28.45
CA HIS A 64 1.78 6.43 27.67
C HIS A 64 1.86 5.01 27.09
N ASN A 65 1.18 4.02 27.71
CA ASN A 65 1.11 2.67 27.17
C ASN A 65 0.22 2.59 25.93
N TRP A 66 -0.89 3.31 25.91
CA TRP A 66 -1.78 3.44 24.76
C TRP A 66 -1.08 4.16 23.61
N GLU A 67 -0.49 5.33 23.90
CA GLU A 67 0.25 6.12 22.90
C GLU A 67 1.40 5.35 22.27
N ARG A 68 2.10 4.53 23.05
CA ARG A 68 3.15 3.64 22.54
C ARG A 68 2.62 2.65 21.50
N CYS A 69 1.43 2.09 21.70
CA CYS A 69 0.83 1.18 20.71
C CYS A 69 0.28 1.93 19.50
N LEU A 70 -0.35 3.10 19.70
CA LEU A 70 -0.77 3.98 18.60
C LEU A 70 0.40 4.33 17.68
N LYS A 71 1.52 4.80 18.23
CA LYS A 71 2.73 5.12 17.45
C LYS A 71 3.27 3.95 16.63
N ARG A 72 3.05 2.70 17.07
CA ARG A 72 3.43 1.51 16.29
C ARG A 72 2.50 1.30 15.10
N TYR A 73 1.19 1.49 15.26
CA TYR A 73 0.26 1.49 14.13
C TYR A 73 0.51 2.64 13.16
N GLU A 74 0.77 3.86 13.67
CA GLU A 74 1.12 5.01 12.83
C GLU A 74 2.33 4.75 11.93
N ARG A 75 3.34 4.08 12.48
CA ARG A 75 4.54 3.74 11.72
C ARG A 75 4.24 2.85 10.52
N VAL A 76 3.25 1.96 10.60
CA VAL A 76 2.89 1.06 9.48
C VAL A 76 2.39 1.89 8.30
N TYR A 77 1.38 2.73 8.49
CA TYR A 77 0.77 3.48 7.39
C TYR A 77 1.62 4.69 6.95
N LYS A 78 2.53 5.19 7.80
CA LYS A 78 3.52 6.21 7.40
C LYS A 78 4.65 5.62 6.55
N ALA A 79 5.11 4.41 6.87
CA ALA A 79 6.22 3.78 6.14
C ALA A 79 5.77 3.05 4.87
N PHE A 80 4.54 2.53 4.87
CA PHE A 80 4.00 1.71 3.78
C PHE A 80 2.57 2.14 3.42
N PRO A 81 2.35 3.39 2.96
CA PRO A 81 1.01 3.94 2.76
C PRO A 81 0.15 3.12 1.78
N ASP A 82 0.76 2.53 0.76
CA ASP A 82 0.06 1.76 -0.28
C ASP A 82 -0.09 0.27 0.05
N ALA A 83 0.43 -0.19 1.20
CA ALA A 83 0.32 -1.58 1.61
C ALA A 83 -1.05 -1.86 2.24
N SER A 84 -1.62 -3.04 1.97
CA SER A 84 -2.88 -3.47 2.61
C SER A 84 -2.83 -3.41 4.15
N GLU A 85 -1.64 -3.64 4.71
CA GLU A 85 -1.36 -3.56 6.13
C GLU A 85 -1.54 -2.15 6.71
N ALA A 86 -1.40 -1.09 5.92
CA ALA A 86 -1.66 0.28 6.34
C ALA A 86 -3.14 0.49 6.69
N VAL A 87 -4.05 -0.02 5.86
CA VAL A 87 -5.50 0.06 6.13
C VAL A 87 -5.85 -0.64 7.44
N HIS A 88 -5.30 -1.84 7.65
CA HIS A 88 -5.47 -2.56 8.92
C HIS A 88 -4.90 -1.80 10.12
N ALA A 89 -3.75 -1.13 9.95
CA ALA A 89 -3.13 -0.34 10.99
C ALA A 89 -3.96 0.90 11.36
N MET A 90 -4.49 1.62 10.36
CA MET A 90 -5.34 2.80 10.57
C MET A 90 -6.63 2.42 11.32
N TYR A 91 -7.31 1.36 10.89
CA TYR A 91 -8.51 0.87 11.57
C TYR A 91 -8.21 0.46 13.02
N ALA A 92 -7.12 -0.28 13.25
CA ALA A 92 -6.73 -0.70 14.59
C ALA A 92 -6.34 0.48 15.49
N ALA A 93 -5.71 1.52 14.94
CA ALA A 93 -5.39 2.74 15.68
C ALA A 93 -6.65 3.48 16.14
N GLY A 94 -7.68 3.58 15.29
CA GLY A 94 -8.96 4.22 15.68
C GLY A 94 -9.80 3.40 16.66
N ARG A 95 -9.55 2.09 16.74
CA ARG A 95 -10.21 1.16 17.68
C ARG A 95 -9.55 1.10 19.06
N LEU A 96 -8.31 1.59 19.19
CA LEU A 96 -7.49 1.47 20.39
C LEU A 96 -7.91 2.52 21.44
#